data_AF-A0AAW4VQR7-F1
#
_entry.id   AF-A0AAW4VQR7-F1
#
_cell.length_a   1.000
_cell.length_b   1.000
_cell.length_c   1.000
_cell.angle_alpha   90.00
_cell.angle_beta   90.00
_cell.angle_gamma   90.00
#
_symmetry.space_group_name_H-M   'P 1'
#
loop_
_entity.id
_entity.type
_entity.pdbx_description
1 polymer ?
#
loop_
_entity_poly.entity_id
_entity_poly.type
_entity_poly.pdbx_seq_one_letter_code
_entity_poly.pdbx_strand_id
1 'polypeptide(L)'
;MGFLDKLLKKENNKQEEYKEEKPAKRIYQRLKEVSEVDYIRFELEEKETHIFDSKVGGAYYVPRDQNLPVNQKTGAPLYLLAQINFEQIPHIKDFPEKGLLQIFISGDDGVYGLNFDNEYSQSGWCLRYLEEVPKLVDESCVYKFQYSEDTELPLEKDTTFLLKDHLDKQVITMNDIHFDEVVDTYLDEIS
;
A
#
# COMPACT_ATOMS: atom_id res chain seq x y z
N MET A 1 28.97 -59.48 7.23
CA MET A 1 27.62 -58.89 7.30
C MET A 1 27.77 -57.42 7.66
N GLY A 2 27.76 -56.47 6.72
CA GLY A 2 27.99 -55.06 7.09
C GLY A 2 27.92 -54.04 5.96
N PHE A 3 28.03 -54.48 4.70
CA PHE A 3 27.81 -53.60 3.55
C PHE A 3 26.32 -53.53 3.16
N LEU A 4 25.65 -54.68 3.13
CA LEU A 4 24.20 -54.78 2.90
C LEU A 4 23.39 -54.12 4.02
N ASP A 5 23.77 -54.28 5.29
CA ASP A 5 23.12 -53.58 6.42
C ASP A 5 23.31 -52.06 6.38
N LYS A 6 24.45 -51.58 5.85
CA LYS A 6 24.68 -50.14 5.66
C LYS A 6 23.85 -49.58 4.51
N LEU A 7 23.64 -50.35 3.43
CA LEU A 7 22.77 -49.99 2.31
C LEU A 7 21.30 -49.98 2.74
N LEU A 8 20.84 -51.00 3.45
CA LEU A 8 19.49 -51.08 4.01
C LEU A 8 19.23 -49.98 5.05
N LYS A 9 20.20 -49.65 5.92
CA LYS A 9 20.09 -48.47 6.80
C LYS A 9 20.09 -47.14 6.05
N LYS A 10 20.82 -47.02 4.95
CA LYS A 10 20.84 -45.79 4.13
C LYS A 10 19.56 -45.62 3.33
N GLU A 11 18.96 -46.72 2.87
CA GLU A 11 17.68 -46.74 2.17
C GLU A 11 16.52 -46.54 3.14
N ASN A 12 16.54 -47.16 4.32
CA ASN A 12 15.55 -46.90 5.38
C ASN A 12 15.67 -45.48 5.93
N ASN A 13 16.88 -44.93 6.15
CA ASN A 13 17.05 -43.52 6.51
C ASN A 13 16.65 -42.57 5.37
N LYS A 14 16.86 -42.94 4.11
CA LYS A 14 16.36 -42.14 2.97
C LYS A 14 14.84 -42.23 2.84
N GLN A 15 14.23 -43.37 3.16
CA GLN A 15 12.78 -43.59 3.16
C GLN A 15 12.09 -42.89 4.34
N GLU A 16 12.73 -42.84 5.51
CA GLU A 16 12.28 -42.04 6.67
C GLU A 16 12.58 -40.54 6.52
N GLU A 17 13.51 -40.16 5.63
CA GLU A 17 13.74 -38.77 5.20
C GLU A 17 12.84 -38.35 4.02
N TYR A 18 11.89 -39.19 3.57
CA TYR A 18 10.67 -38.70 2.90
C TYR A 18 9.72 -38.15 3.97
N LYS A 19 10.17 -37.00 4.45
CA LYS A 19 9.54 -36.03 5.35
C LYS A 19 8.02 -36.02 5.18
N GLU A 20 7.30 -36.22 6.28
CA GLU A 20 6.08 -35.45 6.50
C GLU A 20 6.44 -33.98 6.22
N GLU A 21 6.06 -33.45 5.06
CA GLU A 21 5.90 -32.00 4.98
C GLU A 21 4.88 -31.65 6.05
N LYS A 22 5.35 -31.01 7.13
CA LYS A 22 4.48 -30.54 8.20
C LYS A 22 3.24 -29.92 7.55
N PRO A 23 2.00 -30.24 7.99
CA PRO A 23 0.77 -29.75 7.36
C PRO A 23 0.81 -28.25 7.05
N ALA A 24 1.41 -27.45 7.95
CA ALA A 24 1.65 -26.02 7.77
C ALA A 24 2.43 -25.65 6.49
N LYS A 25 3.46 -26.42 6.11
CA LYS A 25 4.25 -26.19 4.89
C LYS A 25 3.41 -26.44 3.64
N ARG A 26 2.60 -27.50 3.62
CA ARG A 26 1.69 -27.81 2.51
C ARG A 26 0.62 -26.74 2.36
N ILE A 27 0.01 -26.31 3.47
CA ILE A 27 -0.97 -25.21 3.50
C ILE A 27 -0.34 -23.92 2.97
N TYR A 28 0.86 -23.57 3.43
CA TYR A 28 1.55 -22.37 2.97
C TYR A 28 1.86 -22.41 1.46
N GLN A 29 2.36 -23.54 0.95
CA GLN A 29 2.62 -23.68 -0.50
C GLN A 29 1.32 -23.52 -1.29
N ARG A 30 0.22 -24.10 -0.81
CA ARG A 30 -1.08 -23.96 -1.48
C ARG A 30 -1.58 -22.51 -1.47
N LEU A 31 -1.53 -21.83 -0.32
CA LEU A 31 -1.86 -20.41 -0.23
C LEU A 31 -1.01 -19.57 -1.18
N LYS A 32 0.30 -19.84 -1.22
CA LYS A 32 1.21 -19.16 -2.15
C LYS A 32 0.81 -19.36 -3.61
N GLU A 33 0.48 -20.59 -4.03
CA GLU A 33 0.07 -20.89 -5.40
C GLU A 33 -1.20 -20.15 -5.83
N VAL A 34 -2.18 -20.03 -4.93
CA VAL A 34 -3.52 -19.51 -5.29
C VAL A 34 -3.71 -18.02 -5.05
N SER A 35 -2.83 -17.40 -4.26
CA SER A 35 -3.03 -16.03 -3.77
C SER A 35 -1.82 -15.10 -3.91
N GLU A 36 -0.68 -15.60 -4.40
CA GLU A 36 0.48 -14.74 -4.63
C GLU A 36 0.15 -13.70 -5.71
N VAL A 37 0.22 -12.44 -5.31
CA VAL A 37 0.01 -11.28 -6.19
C VAL A 37 1.20 -10.34 -6.13
N ASP A 38 1.41 -9.61 -7.22
CA ASP A 38 2.40 -8.54 -7.27
C ASP A 38 1.89 -7.34 -6.44
N TYR A 39 2.78 -6.72 -5.67
CA TYR A 39 2.52 -5.48 -4.93
C TYR A 39 3.72 -4.54 -5.02
N ILE A 40 3.49 -3.24 -4.85
CA ILE A 40 4.57 -2.26 -4.69
C ILE A 40 4.80 -2.02 -3.21
N ARG A 41 6.00 -2.38 -2.73
CA ARG A 41 6.48 -1.92 -1.44
C ARG A 41 7.11 -0.54 -1.60
N PHE A 42 6.75 0.38 -0.72
CA PHE A 42 7.39 1.69 -0.68
C PHE A 42 8.33 1.82 0.52
N GLU A 43 9.52 2.35 0.26
CA GLU A 43 10.47 2.81 1.28
C GLU A 43 10.50 4.35 1.27
N LEU A 44 10.59 4.96 2.45
CA LEU A 44 10.65 6.41 2.58
C LEU A 44 12.09 6.90 2.47
N GLU A 45 12.33 7.86 1.57
CA GLU A 45 13.61 8.56 1.46
C GLU A 45 13.42 10.06 1.75
N GLU A 46 14.16 10.59 2.72
CA GLU A 46 14.19 12.01 3.02
C GLU A 46 15.04 12.75 1.97
N LYS A 47 14.38 13.34 0.99
CA LYS A 47 15.01 14.09 -0.10
C LYS A 47 14.04 15.10 -0.69
N GLU A 48 14.59 16.07 -1.44
CA GLU A 48 13.76 16.99 -2.23
C GLU A 48 12.90 16.21 -3.24
N THR A 49 11.64 16.61 -3.36
CA THR A 49 10.66 15.98 -4.26
C THR A 49 10.08 17.00 -5.22
N HIS A 50 9.82 16.56 -6.44
CA HIS A 50 9.02 17.30 -7.39
C HIS A 50 7.53 17.25 -7.01
N ILE A 51 6.73 18.19 -7.53
CA ILE A 51 5.30 18.27 -7.21
C ILE A 51 4.51 17.03 -7.67
N PHE A 52 5.01 16.33 -8.68
CA PHE A 52 4.39 15.13 -9.26
C PHE A 52 5.09 13.83 -8.88
N ASP A 53 6.05 13.87 -7.95
CA ASP A 53 6.69 12.65 -7.49
C ASP A 53 5.75 11.86 -6.57
N SER A 54 5.88 10.53 -6.61
CA SER A 54 5.35 9.66 -5.56
C SER A 54 6.00 10.03 -4.23
N LYS A 55 5.20 10.50 -3.26
CA LYS A 55 5.70 11.06 -2.01
C LYS A 55 4.68 11.02 -0.88
N VAL A 56 5.18 11.24 0.33
CA VAL A 56 4.42 11.42 1.56
C VAL A 56 4.60 12.86 2.04
N GLY A 57 3.50 13.52 2.39
CA GLY A 57 3.51 14.92 2.84
C GLY A 57 3.87 15.94 1.75
N GLY A 58 4.05 17.19 2.20
CA GLY A 58 4.50 18.30 1.35
C GLY A 58 3.44 18.89 0.42
N ALA A 59 3.84 19.94 -0.31
CA ALA A 59 2.97 20.65 -1.24
C ALA A 59 2.38 19.72 -2.32
N TYR A 60 1.19 20.03 -2.81
CA TYR A 60 0.52 19.24 -3.85
C TYR A 60 -0.05 20.09 -4.97
N TYR A 61 -0.25 19.45 -6.12
CA TYR A 61 -0.82 20.08 -7.30
C TYR A 61 -2.35 20.14 -7.22
N VAL A 62 -2.91 21.29 -7.56
CA VAL A 62 -4.35 21.56 -7.69
C VAL A 62 -4.60 22.11 -9.09
N PRO A 63 -5.24 21.35 -10.00
CA PRO A 63 -5.61 21.85 -11.32
C PRO A 63 -6.47 23.12 -11.23
N ARG A 64 -6.31 24.05 -12.19
CA ARG A 64 -7.05 25.34 -12.19
C ARG A 64 -8.57 25.18 -12.26
N ASP A 65 -9.04 24.10 -12.86
CA ASP A 65 -10.44 23.76 -13.01
C ASP A 65 -10.98 22.91 -11.84
N GLN A 66 -10.14 22.62 -10.84
CA GLN A 66 -10.52 21.89 -9.63
C GLN A 66 -10.42 22.75 -8.38
N ASN A 67 -11.32 22.49 -7.44
CA ASN A 67 -11.29 23.13 -6.14
C ASN A 67 -10.19 22.54 -5.25
N LEU A 68 -9.74 23.33 -4.29
CA LEU A 68 -8.90 22.86 -3.20
C LEU A 68 -9.63 21.75 -2.41
N PRO A 69 -8.98 20.62 -2.08
CA PRO A 69 -9.52 19.65 -1.13
C PRO A 69 -9.76 20.30 0.24
N VAL A 70 -10.98 20.23 0.74
CA VAL A 70 -11.37 20.80 2.04
C VAL A 70 -12.20 19.79 2.83
N ASN A 71 -12.10 19.86 4.16
CA ASN A 71 -13.04 19.20 5.06
C ASN A 71 -14.42 19.83 4.83
N GLN A 72 -15.40 19.01 4.49
CA GLN A 72 -16.75 19.45 4.13
C GLN A 72 -17.54 20.03 5.31
N LYS A 73 -17.15 19.69 6.55
CA LYS A 73 -17.82 20.17 7.77
C LYS A 73 -17.25 21.52 8.23
N THR A 74 -15.93 21.67 8.22
CA THR A 74 -15.25 22.85 8.75
C THR A 74 -14.86 23.86 7.67
N GLY A 75 -14.72 23.41 6.42
CA GLY A 75 -14.17 24.19 5.31
C GLY A 75 -12.64 24.32 5.35
N ALA A 76 -11.98 23.71 6.33
CA ALA A 76 -10.53 23.76 6.44
C ALA A 76 -9.85 23.00 5.28
N PRO A 77 -8.74 23.50 4.71
CA PRO A 77 -7.96 22.76 3.72
C PRO A 77 -7.46 21.41 4.26
N LEU A 78 -7.54 20.36 3.43
CA LEU A 78 -6.99 19.06 3.78
C LEU A 78 -5.48 19.00 3.51
N TYR A 79 -4.81 18.14 4.28
CA TYR A 79 -3.38 17.85 4.18
C TYR A 79 -3.12 16.66 3.27
N LEU A 80 -2.07 16.73 2.46
CA LEU A 80 -1.63 15.61 1.63
C LEU A 80 -0.95 14.60 2.55
N LEU A 81 -1.57 13.42 2.71
CA LEU A 81 -0.93 12.30 3.37
C LEU A 81 0.09 11.69 2.44
N ALA A 82 -0.33 11.32 1.24
CA ALA A 82 0.53 10.74 0.22
C ALA A 82 -0.01 11.01 -1.18
N GLN A 83 0.86 10.91 -2.17
CA GLN A 83 0.49 10.81 -3.58
C GLN A 83 1.35 9.77 -4.28
N ILE A 84 0.77 9.15 -5.31
CA ILE A 84 1.41 8.13 -6.13
C ILE A 84 1.26 8.54 -7.59
N ASN A 85 2.38 8.68 -8.27
CA ASN A 85 2.42 8.85 -9.71
C ASN A 85 2.59 7.47 -10.36
N PHE A 86 1.55 7.00 -11.05
CA PHE A 86 1.55 5.67 -11.64
C PHE A 86 2.58 5.51 -12.78
N GLU A 87 3.02 6.62 -13.40
CA GLU A 87 4.08 6.59 -14.42
C GLU A 87 5.48 6.35 -13.80
N GLN A 88 5.62 6.51 -12.48
CA GLN A 88 6.89 6.36 -11.77
C GLN A 88 7.07 4.98 -11.11
N ILE A 89 6.04 4.14 -11.10
CA ILE A 89 6.09 2.82 -10.46
C ILE A 89 5.85 1.72 -11.49
N PRO A 90 6.34 0.48 -11.25
CA PRO A 90 6.00 -0.67 -12.07
C PRO A 90 4.47 -0.86 -12.12
N HIS A 91 3.97 -1.11 -13.33
CA HIS A 91 2.54 -1.38 -13.51
C HIS A 91 2.15 -2.68 -12.80
N ILE A 92 1.07 -2.62 -12.03
CA ILE A 92 0.42 -3.77 -11.40
C ILE A 92 -0.98 -3.91 -11.98
N LYS A 93 -1.40 -5.17 -12.14
CA LYS A 93 -2.74 -5.52 -12.61
C LYS A 93 -3.81 -4.74 -11.81
N ASP A 94 -4.84 -4.28 -12.52
CA ASP A 94 -6.00 -3.57 -11.98
C ASP A 94 -5.73 -2.11 -11.51
N PHE A 95 -4.48 -1.63 -11.59
CA PHE A 95 -4.13 -0.22 -11.36
C PHE A 95 -3.89 0.55 -12.67
N PRO A 96 -4.06 1.89 -12.68
CA PRO A 96 -3.73 2.70 -13.85
C PRO A 96 -2.23 2.61 -14.23
N GLU A 97 -1.93 2.76 -15.53
CA GLU A 97 -0.54 2.88 -16.03
C GLU A 97 0.01 4.32 -15.92
N LYS A 98 -0.86 5.31 -15.71
CA LYS A 98 -0.50 6.72 -15.63
C LYS A 98 -1.40 7.49 -14.69
N GLY A 99 -1.04 8.75 -14.46
CA GLY A 99 -1.82 9.69 -13.66
C GLY A 99 -1.34 9.75 -12.20
N LEU A 100 -1.88 10.72 -11.48
CA LEU A 100 -1.50 11.06 -10.11
C LEU A 100 -2.67 10.78 -9.16
N LEU A 101 -2.51 9.81 -8.27
CA LEU A 101 -3.39 9.59 -7.13
C LEU A 101 -2.92 10.46 -5.97
N GLN A 102 -3.83 11.17 -5.32
CA GLN A 102 -3.58 11.99 -4.14
C GLN A 102 -4.53 11.58 -3.02
N ILE A 103 -3.98 11.43 -1.82
CA ILE A 103 -4.67 11.01 -0.61
C ILE A 103 -4.60 12.16 0.40
N PHE A 104 -5.77 12.66 0.80
CA PHE A 104 -5.90 13.82 1.67
C PHE A 104 -6.57 13.46 3.00
N ILE A 105 -6.11 14.06 4.08
CA ILE A 105 -6.62 13.87 5.45
C ILE A 105 -6.86 15.21 6.14
N SER A 106 -7.73 15.22 7.15
CA SER A 106 -7.91 16.39 8.00
C SER A 106 -6.73 16.56 8.95
N GLY A 107 -6.40 17.81 9.27
CA GLY A 107 -5.46 18.15 10.34
C GLY A 107 -6.09 19.00 11.45
N ASP A 108 -7.41 19.24 11.36
CA ASP A 108 -8.19 20.04 12.31
C ASP A 108 -9.02 19.17 13.28
N ASP A 109 -8.90 17.84 13.16
CA ASP A 109 -9.46 16.87 14.09
C ASP A 109 -8.40 15.84 14.50
N GLY A 110 -8.47 15.34 15.73
CA GLY A 110 -7.50 14.36 16.25
C GLY A 110 -7.72 12.93 15.73
N VAL A 111 -8.47 12.78 14.63
CA VAL A 111 -8.81 11.50 14.00
C VAL A 111 -8.58 11.51 12.49
N TYR A 112 -7.88 12.52 11.98
CA TYR A 112 -7.46 12.68 10.60
C TYR A 112 -8.59 12.64 9.57
N GLY A 113 -9.78 13.11 9.94
CA GLY A 113 -10.98 13.14 9.10
C GLY A 113 -11.83 11.88 9.14
N LEU A 114 -11.48 10.91 9.98
CA LEU A 114 -12.20 9.64 10.10
C LEU A 114 -13.65 9.87 10.54
N ASN A 115 -14.57 9.22 9.85
CA ASN A 115 -15.97 9.14 10.25
C ASN A 115 -16.28 7.75 10.80
N PHE A 116 -16.45 7.64 12.12
CA PHE A 116 -16.72 6.39 12.81
C PHE A 116 -18.09 5.77 12.50
N ASP A 117 -19.05 6.57 12.00
CA ASP A 117 -20.38 6.06 11.61
C ASP A 117 -20.36 5.51 10.18
N ASN A 118 -19.55 6.11 9.30
CA ASN A 118 -19.40 5.70 7.91
C ASN A 118 -17.98 5.99 7.41
N GLU A 119 -17.12 4.99 7.46
CA GLU A 119 -15.70 5.10 7.11
C GLU A 119 -15.49 5.52 5.65
N TYR A 120 -16.42 5.20 4.74
CA TYR A 120 -16.37 5.59 3.32
C TYR A 120 -16.79 7.05 3.05
N SER A 121 -17.24 7.78 4.08
CA SER A 121 -17.65 9.17 3.96
C SER A 121 -16.44 10.10 3.80
N GLN A 122 -16.18 10.54 2.56
CA GLN A 122 -15.13 11.51 2.20
C GLN A 122 -15.45 12.96 2.61
N SER A 123 -15.90 13.15 3.85
CA SER A 123 -16.22 14.47 4.41
C SER A 123 -15.02 15.12 5.10
N GLY A 124 -14.15 14.33 5.73
CA GLY A 124 -12.93 14.80 6.41
C GLY A 124 -11.63 14.31 5.76
N TRP A 125 -11.74 13.40 4.79
CA TRP A 125 -10.64 12.90 3.97
C TRP A 125 -11.12 12.84 2.52
N CYS A 126 -10.19 12.77 1.57
CA CYS A 126 -10.53 12.75 0.14
C CYS A 126 -9.50 11.98 -0.67
N LEU A 127 -9.95 11.23 -1.66
CA LEU A 127 -9.13 10.67 -2.72
C LEU A 127 -9.37 11.44 -4.02
N ARG A 128 -8.29 11.81 -4.70
CA ARG A 128 -8.34 12.45 -6.01
C ARG A 128 -7.43 11.71 -6.97
N TYR A 129 -7.96 11.38 -8.14
CA TYR A 129 -7.17 10.85 -9.24
C TYR A 129 -7.16 11.84 -10.40
N LEU A 130 -5.96 12.20 -10.84
CA LEU A 130 -5.73 13.05 -12.01
C LEU A 130 -5.17 12.16 -13.12
N GLU A 131 -5.99 11.86 -14.13
CA GLU A 131 -5.60 10.97 -15.23
C GLU A 131 -4.44 11.53 -16.06
N GLU A 132 -4.39 12.86 -16.20
CA GLU A 132 -3.36 13.58 -16.95
C GLU A 132 -2.59 14.52 -16.03
N VAL A 133 -1.26 14.43 -16.06
CA VAL A 133 -0.36 15.28 -15.30
C VAL A 133 0.35 16.23 -16.29
N PRO A 134 0.34 17.55 -16.07
CA PRO A 134 0.98 18.47 -16.99
C PRO A 134 2.50 18.35 -16.92
N LYS A 135 3.17 18.55 -18.07
CA LYS A 135 4.64 18.51 -18.14
C LYS A 135 5.34 19.70 -17.47
N LEU A 136 4.63 20.82 -17.36
CA LEU A 136 5.11 22.04 -16.73
C LEU A 136 4.19 22.38 -15.57
N VAL A 137 4.79 22.79 -14.46
CA VAL A 137 4.10 23.19 -13.26
C VAL A 137 3.89 24.69 -13.31
N ASP A 138 2.63 25.10 -13.17
CA ASP A 138 2.30 26.48 -12.83
C ASP A 138 2.32 26.61 -11.31
N GLU A 139 3.13 27.53 -10.78
CA GLU A 139 3.25 27.76 -9.34
C GLU A 139 1.92 28.16 -8.69
N SER A 140 1.00 28.78 -9.43
CA SER A 140 -0.34 29.11 -8.92
C SER A 140 -1.22 27.87 -8.68
N CYS A 141 -0.87 26.73 -9.28
CA CYS A 141 -1.51 25.43 -9.08
C CYS A 141 -0.82 24.61 -7.97
N VAL A 142 0.13 25.18 -7.24
CA VAL A 142 0.82 24.50 -6.14
C VAL A 142 0.26 25.00 -4.82
N TYR A 143 -0.39 24.12 -4.09
CA TYR A 143 -0.85 24.42 -2.74
C TYR A 143 0.20 24.02 -1.70
N LYS A 144 0.61 25.00 -0.87
CA LYS A 144 1.50 24.80 0.28
C LYS A 144 0.70 24.97 1.56
N PHE A 145 0.90 24.08 2.51
CA PHE A 145 0.18 24.11 3.77
C PHE A 145 0.51 25.33 4.61
N GLN A 146 -0.48 25.74 5.39
CA GLN A 146 -0.28 26.62 6.53
C GLN A 146 -0.60 25.78 7.77
N TYR A 147 0.42 25.51 8.58
CA TYR A 147 0.26 24.77 9.82
C TYR A 147 -0.08 25.75 10.95
N SER A 148 -1.06 25.39 11.78
CA SER A 148 -1.34 26.03 13.06
C SER A 148 -0.73 25.23 14.21
N GLU A 149 -0.71 25.79 15.41
CA GLU A 149 -0.35 25.05 16.62
C GLU A 149 -1.26 23.83 16.82
N ASP A 150 -2.56 24.01 16.57
CA ASP A 150 -3.59 22.98 16.70
C ASP A 150 -3.59 21.93 15.58
N THR A 151 -2.75 22.10 14.54
CA THR A 151 -2.70 21.11 13.46
C THR A 151 -2.13 19.79 13.97
N GLU A 152 -2.92 18.72 13.88
CA GLU A 152 -2.56 17.37 14.29
C GLU A 152 -2.46 16.46 13.05
N LEU A 153 -1.30 15.85 12.84
CA LEU A 153 -1.02 15.00 11.69
C LEU A 153 -0.25 13.75 12.11
N PRO A 154 -0.38 12.64 11.35
CA PRO A 154 0.39 11.42 11.60
C PRO A 154 1.88 11.56 11.26
N LEU A 155 2.29 12.69 10.70
CA LEU A 155 3.64 13.02 10.26
C LEU A 155 4.08 14.34 10.90
N GLU A 156 5.37 14.52 11.07
CA GLU A 156 5.93 15.80 11.49
C GLU A 156 5.59 16.89 10.46
N LYS A 157 5.26 18.09 10.95
CA LYS A 157 4.93 19.25 10.11
C LYS A 157 6.11 19.59 9.20
N ASP A 158 5.82 20.07 8.00
CA ASP A 158 6.82 20.43 6.98
C ASP A 158 7.76 19.30 6.52
N THR A 159 7.47 18.04 6.85
CA THR A 159 8.23 16.90 6.31
C THR A 159 7.72 16.44 4.96
N THR A 160 8.63 15.96 4.11
CA THR A 160 8.30 15.36 2.82
C THR A 160 9.27 14.22 2.56
N PHE A 161 8.73 13.06 2.20
CA PHE A 161 9.52 11.87 1.88
C PHE A 161 9.18 11.40 0.47
N LEU A 162 10.18 11.06 -0.33
CA LEU A 162 9.91 10.33 -1.57
C LEU A 162 9.50 8.89 -1.23
N LEU A 163 8.52 8.38 -1.97
CA LEU A 163 8.19 6.97 -2.02
C LEU A 163 9.07 6.29 -3.06
N LYS A 164 10.00 5.47 -2.60
CA LYS A 164 10.80 4.60 -3.46
C LYS A 164 10.14 3.25 -3.60
N ASP A 165 9.81 2.88 -4.82
CA ASP A 165 9.08 1.67 -5.16
C ASP A 165 10.00 0.44 -5.26
N HIS A 166 9.43 -0.69 -4.86
CA HIS A 166 10.01 -2.02 -5.03
C HIS A 166 8.90 -2.97 -5.43
N LEU A 167 8.94 -3.50 -6.66
CA LEU A 167 8.07 -4.59 -7.07
C LEU A 167 8.45 -5.85 -6.31
N ASP A 168 7.50 -6.40 -5.58
CA ASP A 168 7.67 -7.58 -4.78
C ASP A 168 6.38 -8.43 -4.85
N LYS A 169 6.40 -9.60 -4.21
CA LYS A 169 5.28 -10.53 -4.21
C LYS A 169 4.78 -10.78 -2.81
N GLN A 170 3.47 -10.73 -2.64
CA GLN A 170 2.82 -10.99 -1.36
C GLN A 170 1.85 -12.16 -1.50
N VAL A 171 2.01 -13.12 -0.61
CA VAL A 171 1.00 -14.16 -0.36
C VAL A 171 -0.06 -13.55 0.55
N ILE A 172 -1.32 -13.93 0.36
CA ILE A 172 -2.43 -13.44 1.19
C ILE A 172 -2.10 -13.59 2.68
N THR A 173 -2.39 -12.53 3.43
CA THR A 173 -2.13 -12.48 4.88
C THR A 173 -3.42 -12.70 5.64
N MET A 174 -3.32 -13.14 6.90
CA MET A 174 -4.49 -13.36 7.76
C MET A 174 -5.32 -12.09 8.04
N ASN A 175 -4.78 -10.90 7.73
CA ASN A 175 -5.47 -9.63 7.90
C ASN A 175 -6.12 -9.13 6.60
N ASP A 176 -5.95 -9.86 5.49
CA ASP A 176 -6.60 -9.51 4.22
C ASP A 176 -8.11 -9.80 4.33
N ILE A 177 -8.94 -8.89 3.79
CA ILE A 177 -10.40 -9.05 3.82
C ILE A 177 -10.89 -10.27 3.04
N HIS A 178 -10.08 -10.79 2.11
CA HIS A 178 -10.39 -11.98 1.32
C HIS A 178 -9.76 -13.26 1.90
N PHE A 179 -9.08 -13.18 3.06
CA PHE A 179 -8.34 -14.33 3.60
C PHE A 179 -9.22 -15.54 3.85
N ASP A 180 -10.34 -15.34 4.58
CA ASP A 180 -11.26 -16.42 4.93
C ASP A 180 -11.86 -17.07 3.66
N GLU A 181 -12.26 -16.26 2.67
CA GLU A 181 -12.79 -16.76 1.40
C GLU A 181 -11.77 -17.63 0.64
N VAL A 182 -10.50 -17.19 0.59
CA VAL A 182 -9.43 -17.95 -0.07
C VAL A 182 -9.12 -19.24 0.68
N VAL A 183 -9.12 -19.23 2.01
CA VAL A 183 -8.92 -20.42 2.82
C VAL A 183 -10.05 -21.43 2.58
N ASP A 184 -11.30 -21.02 2.72
CA ASP A 184 -12.47 -21.90 2.55
C ASP A 184 -12.52 -22.48 1.13
N THR A 185 -12.24 -21.65 0.11
CA THR A 185 -12.31 -22.08 -1.30
C THR A 185 -11.21 -23.07 -1.68
N TYR A 186 -9.99 -22.90 -1.18
CA TYR A 186 -8.82 -23.60 -1.71
C TYR A 186 -8.14 -24.56 -0.72
N LEU A 187 -8.56 -24.59 0.55
CA LEU A 187 -7.95 -25.42 1.60
C LEU A 187 -8.90 -26.43 2.26
N ASP A 188 -10.22 -26.36 2.04
CA ASP A 188 -11.19 -27.34 2.60
C ASP A 188 -10.98 -28.78 2.08
N GLU A 189 -10.36 -28.95 0.91
CA GLU A 189 -10.03 -30.26 0.32
C GLU A 189 -8.82 -30.96 0.96
N ILE A 190 -8.15 -30.35 1.94
CA ILE A 190 -6.94 -30.89 2.59
C ILE A 190 -7.28 -31.63 3.92
N SER A 191 -8.56 -31.71 4.31
CA SER A 191 -9.06 -32.35 5.54
C SER A 191 -9.16 -33.87 5.50
#